data_AF-A0A7Y2N293-F1
#
_entry.id   AF-A0A7Y2N293-F1
#
_cell.length_a   1.000
_cell.length_b   1.000
_cell.length_c   1.000
_cell.angle_alpha   90.00
_cell.angle_beta   90.00
_cell.angle_gamma   90.00
#
_symmetry.space_group_name_H-M   'P 1'
#
loop_
_entity.id
_entity.type
_entity.pdbx_description
1 polymer ?
#
loop_
_entity_poly.entity_id
_entity_poly.type
_entity_poly.pdbx_seq_one_letter_code
_entity_poly.pdbx_strand_id
1 'polypeptide(L)'
;MKRLAMMCVVLAAFMLSTTALFAGALEEIQKRGKLRVGMEPGYMPFELTNKKGEIIGFDVDMAKRMAKAMDVELELVSTAWDGII
;
A
#
# COMPACT_ATOMS: atom_id res chain seq x y z
N MET A 1 20.30 16.33 -43.49
CA MET A 1 19.68 17.00 -42.32
C MET A 1 18.28 16.48 -41.97
N LYS A 2 17.35 16.31 -42.92
CA LYS A 2 15.98 15.82 -42.64
C LYS A 2 15.92 14.40 -42.03
N ARG A 3 16.76 13.47 -42.52
CA ARG A 3 16.86 12.09 -41.98
C ARG A 3 17.47 12.02 -40.58
N LEU A 4 18.38 12.95 -40.27
CA LEU A 4 19.00 13.06 -38.94
C LEU A 4 18.00 13.60 -37.91
N ALA A 5 17.22 14.63 -38.29
CA ALA A 5 16.13 15.14 -37.46
C ALA A 5 15.05 14.08 -37.20
N MET A 6 14.69 13.29 -38.22
CA MET A 6 13.71 12.21 -38.08
C MET A 6 14.21 11.07 -37.16
N MET A 7 15.52 10.77 -37.19
CA MET A 7 16.13 9.78 -36.31
C MET A 7 16.18 10.26 -34.85
N CYS A 8 16.44 11.55 -34.60
CA CYS A 8 16.37 12.14 -33.26
C CYS A 8 14.95 12.14 -32.68
N VAL A 9 13.92 12.37 -33.51
CA VAL A 9 12.51 12.33 -33.08
C VAL A 9 12.08 10.91 -32.71
N VAL A 10 12.52 9.89 -33.45
CA VAL A 10 12.24 8.47 -33.12
C VAL A 10 12.97 8.04 -31.84
N LEU A 11 14.21 8.47 -31.64
CA LEU A 11 14.96 8.23 -30.39
C LEU A 11 14.32 8.91 -29.18
N ALA A 12 13.85 10.14 -29.33
CA ALA A 12 13.14 10.85 -28.26
C ALA A 12 11.80 10.19 -27.91
N ALA A 13 11.06 9.70 -28.92
CA ALA A 13 9.82 8.95 -28.70
C ALA A 13 10.06 7.60 -28.00
N PHE A 14 11.20 6.94 -28.26
CA PHE A 14 11.55 5.68 -27.61
C PHE A 14 11.97 5.86 -26.14
N MET A 15 12.54 7.01 -25.77
CA MET A 15 12.89 7.34 -24.38
C MET A 15 11.68 7.68 -23.49
N LEU A 16 10.53 8.04 -24.07
CA LEU A 16 9.29 8.27 -23.31
C LEU A 16 8.53 6.98 -22.96
N SER A 17 8.90 5.84 -23.54
CA SER A 17 8.13 4.58 -23.43
C SER A 17 8.45 3.75 -22.18
N THR A 18 9.43 4.13 -21.35
CA THR A 18 10.00 3.25 -20.31
C THR A 18 9.54 3.56 -18.88
N THR A 19 8.62 4.49 -18.63
CA THR A 19 8.27 4.91 -17.26
C THR A 19 7.03 4.25 -16.65
N ALA A 20 6.49 3.18 -17.22
CA ALA A 20 5.26 2.59 -16.70
C ALA A 20 5.36 1.08 -16.59
N LEU A 21 5.87 0.54 -15.48
CA LEU A 21 5.74 -0.91 -15.23
C LEU A 21 5.82 -1.38 -13.77
N PHE A 22 5.74 -0.50 -12.77
CA PHE A 22 5.46 -0.91 -11.39
C PHE A 22 4.61 0.16 -10.73
N ALA A 23 3.28 0.06 -10.84
CA ALA A 23 2.43 0.66 -9.80
C ALA A 23 2.67 -0.19 -8.55
N GLY A 24 3.58 0.27 -7.69
CA GLY A 24 3.92 -0.43 -6.47
C GLY A 24 2.73 -0.47 -5.53
N ALA A 25 2.63 -1.49 -4.67
CA ALA A 25 1.59 -1.58 -3.64
C ALA A 25 1.48 -0.27 -2.82
N LEU A 26 2.60 0.42 -2.60
CA LEU A 26 2.65 1.72 -1.93
C LEU A 26 1.87 2.81 -2.68
N GLU A 27 2.06 2.93 -4.00
CA GLU A 27 1.36 3.94 -4.81
C GLU A 27 -0.14 3.66 -4.85
N GLU A 28 -0.54 2.39 -4.89
CA GLU A 28 -1.96 2.01 -4.79
C GLU A 28 -2.56 2.36 -3.43
N ILE A 29 -1.81 2.13 -2.33
CA ILE A 29 -2.22 2.51 -0.97
C ILE A 29 -2.37 4.03 -0.87
N GLN A 30 -1.39 4.80 -1.36
CA GLN A 30 -1.43 6.26 -1.36
C GLN A 30 -2.59 6.80 -2.20
N LYS A 31 -2.80 6.25 -3.40
CA LYS A 31 -3.91 6.64 -4.28
C LYS A 31 -5.27 6.37 -3.63
N ARG A 32 -5.41 5.27 -2.89
CA ARG A 32 -6.64 4.94 -2.14
C ARG A 32 -6.79 5.78 -0.86
N GLY A 33 -5.69 6.33 -0.33
CA GLY A 33 -5.68 7.09 0.91
C GLY A 33 -5.88 6.24 2.17
N LYS A 34 -5.83 4.90 2.06
CA LYS A 34 -6.06 3.96 3.18
C LYS A 34 -5.16 2.73 3.14
N LEU A 35 -4.48 2.47 4.25
CA LEU A 35 -3.83 1.19 4.57
C LEU A 35 -4.87 0.28 5.25
N ARG A 36 -5.28 -0.77 4.55
CA ARG A 36 -6.22 -1.77 5.08
C ARG A 36 -5.41 -2.96 5.60
N VAL A 37 -5.62 -3.33 6.86
CA VAL A 37 -4.89 -4.43 7.51
C VAL A 37 -5.89 -5.45 8.01
N GLY A 38 -5.88 -6.64 7.41
CA GLY A 38 -6.67 -7.79 7.86
C GLY A 38 -6.02 -8.44 9.07
N MET A 39 -6.80 -8.72 10.12
CA MET A 39 -6.28 -9.27 11.38
C MET A 39 -7.36 -10.07 12.12
N GLU A 40 -6.96 -11.03 12.96
CA GLU A 40 -7.85 -11.86 13.78
C GLU A 40 -7.62 -11.54 15.26
N PRO A 41 -8.46 -10.70 15.90
CA PRO A 41 -8.15 -10.09 17.20
C PRO A 41 -8.37 -11.03 18.40
N GLY A 42 -7.74 -12.21 18.37
CA GLY A 42 -7.69 -13.23 19.42
C GLY A 42 -6.26 -13.59 19.86
N TYR A 43 -5.22 -12.98 19.28
CA TYR A 43 -3.82 -13.38 19.49
C TYR A 43 -3.03 -12.40 20.38
N MET A 44 -3.22 -12.51 21.70
CA MET A 44 -2.49 -11.67 22.67
C MET A 44 -0.98 -11.97 22.70
N PRO A 45 -0.10 -10.95 22.89
CA PRO A 45 -0.38 -9.51 23.03
C PRO A 45 -0.37 -8.73 21.69
N PHE A 46 -0.39 -9.44 20.56
CA PHE A 46 -0.22 -8.87 19.23
C PHE A 46 -1.49 -8.16 18.75
N GLU A 47 -2.64 -8.82 18.97
CA GLU A 47 -3.96 -8.28 18.66
C GLU A 47 -5.04 -8.82 19.60
N LEU A 48 -5.91 -7.93 20.08
CA LEU A 48 -7.10 -8.27 20.86
C LEU A 48 -8.19 -7.23 20.69
N THR A 49 -9.45 -7.64 20.87
CA THR A 49 -10.56 -6.69 21.01
C THR A 49 -10.70 -6.27 22.47
N ASN A 50 -10.60 -4.97 22.75
CA ASN A 50 -10.76 -4.44 24.10
C ASN A 50 -12.25 -4.35 24.51
N LYS A 51 -12.52 -3.94 25.76
CA LYS A 51 -13.90 -3.81 26.28
C LYS A 51 -14.77 -2.78 25.56
N LYS A 52 -14.17 -1.90 24.75
CA LYS A 52 -14.87 -0.90 23.93
C LYS A 52 -15.14 -1.40 22.51
N GLY A 53 -14.71 -2.62 22.17
CA GLY A 53 -14.81 -3.16 20.80
C GLY A 53 -13.69 -2.69 19.87
N GLU A 54 -12.63 -2.08 20.37
CA GLU A 54 -11.51 -1.62 19.56
C GLU A 54 -10.45 -2.72 19.46
N ILE A 55 -9.89 -2.93 18.26
CA ILE A 55 -8.74 -3.82 18.08
C ILE A 55 -7.47 -3.08 18.51
N ILE A 56 -6.73 -3.66 19.46
CA ILE A 56 -5.50 -3.10 20.05
C ILE A 56 -4.42 -4.17 20.12
N GLY A 57 -3.16 -3.77 20.31
CA GLY A 57 -2.04 -4.69 20.50
C GLY A 57 -0.79 -4.21 19.77
N PHE A 58 0.28 -5.01 19.82
CA PHE A 58 1.55 -4.67 19.19
C PHE A 58 1.43 -4.48 17.67
N ASP A 59 0.74 -5.39 16.96
CA ASP A 59 0.60 -5.32 15.50
C ASP A 59 -0.24 -4.12 15.06
N VAL A 60 -1.24 -3.77 15.86
CA VAL A 60 -2.05 -2.56 15.66
C VAL A 60 -1.20 -1.30 15.77
N ASP A 61 -0.30 -1.22 16.75
CA ASP A 61 0.57 -0.06 16.92
C ASP A 61 1.62 0.04 15.82
N MET A 62 2.09 -1.09 15.29
CA MET A 62 2.93 -1.14 14.09
C MET A 62 2.16 -0.65 12.86
N ALA A 63 0.93 -1.13 12.64
CA ALA A 63 0.09 -0.71 11.53
C ALA A 63 -0.22 0.79 11.57
N LYS A 64 -0.48 1.37 12.76
CA LYS A 64 -0.64 2.82 12.95
C LYS A 64 0.61 3.59 12.53
N ARG A 65 1.80 3.11 12.90
CA ARG A 65 3.08 3.75 12.52
C ARG A 65 3.30 3.68 11.01
N MET A 66 2.97 2.54 10.38
CA MET A 66 3.06 2.38 8.93
C MET A 66 2.11 3.32 8.20
N ALA A 67 0.83 3.36 8.57
CA ALA A 67 -0.15 4.26 7.97
C ALA A 67 0.27 5.73 8.09
N LYS A 68 0.76 6.12 9.28
CA LYS A 68 1.30 7.47 9.51
C LYS A 68 2.52 7.78 8.62
N ALA A 69 3.45 6.83 8.46
CA ALA A 69 4.61 7.02 7.61
C ALA A 69 4.25 7.13 6.12
N MET A 70 3.13 6.51 5.72
CA MET A 70 2.59 6.57 4.36
C MET A 70 1.66 7.77 4.11
N ASP A 71 1.33 8.54 5.16
CA ASP A 71 0.35 9.65 5.14
C ASP A 71 -1.05 9.22 4.67
N VAL A 72 -1.55 8.10 5.19
CA VAL A 72 -2.87 7.53 4.86
C VAL A 72 -3.65 7.15 6.12
N GLU A 73 -4.97 6.96 5.98
CA GLU A 73 -5.79 6.42 7.08
C GLU A 73 -5.49 4.94 7.32
N LEU A 74 -5.58 4.49 8.57
CA LEU A 74 -5.55 3.07 8.92
C LEU A 74 -6.97 2.52 9.02
N GLU A 75 -7.24 1.42 8.33
CA GLU A 75 -8.47 0.64 8.43
C GLU A 75 -8.13 -0.78 8.88
N LEU A 76 -8.51 -1.12 10.12
CA LEU A 76 -8.38 -2.48 10.63
C LEU A 76 -9.60 -3.30 10.22
N VAL A 77 -9.35 -4.43 9.56
CA VAL A 77 -10.39 -5.33 9.06
C VAL A 77 -10.33 -6.61 9.87
N SER A 78 -11.29 -6.81 10.77
CA SER A 78 -11.43 -8.07 11.49
C SER A 78 -11.82 -9.16 10.50
N THR A 79 -11.01 -10.20 10.38
CA THR A 79 -11.24 -11.34 9.48
C THR A 79 -10.96 -12.65 10.23
N ALA A 80 -11.66 -13.73 9.88
CA ALA A 80 -11.39 -15.05 10.46
C ALA A 80 -10.05 -15.60 9.93
N TRP A 81 -9.34 -16.42 10.71
CA TRP A 81 -8.05 -17.00 10.32
C TRP A 81 -8.07 -17.65 8.92
N ASP A 82 -9.11 -18.42 8.63
CA ASP A 82 -9.32 -19.09 7.33
C ASP A 82 -9.39 -18.12 6.14
N GLY A 83 -9.65 -16.83 6.38
CA GLY A 83 -9.68 -15.78 5.35
C GLY A 83 -8.38 -14.99 5.20
N ILE A 84 -7.34 -15.29 5.98
CA ILE A 84 -6.02 -14.60 5.92
C ILE A 84 -5.05 -15.32 4.97
N ILE A 85 -5.18 -16.65 4.80
CA ILE A 85 -4.29 -17.52 4.01
C ILE A 85 -4.96 -18.11 2.77
#